data_AF-A0A2T4ILQ2-F1
#
_entry.id   AF-A0A2T4ILQ2-F1
#
_cell.length_a   1.000
_cell.length_b   1.000
_cell.length_c   1.000
_cell.angle_alpha   90.00
_cell.angle_beta   90.00
_cell.angle_gamma   90.00
#
_symmetry.space_group_name_H-M   'P 1'
#
loop_
_entity.id
_entity.type
_entity.pdbx_description
1 polymer ?
#
loop_
_entity_poly.entity_id
_entity_poly.type
_entity_poly.pdbx_seq_one_letter_code
_entity_poly.pdbx_strand_id
1 'polypeptide(L)'
;MPQRKEASLENHIDRRVILCPESEYKNLYEWSLQEVGANGNKIDRDQIPWEWTLYFKATELTLHDTLTVGSLLPGASQDEINTVTAKQSISAKLHPFGTAWPPSYSMFGTDRTITDFSLSIIPSAVDDEQEQCVLGAVVSYTSEVDFREETTSDCIGFYLFVRPDRFARYAEMVATSAVEDVSLFVGRVPGFYSDWSPSTSTNQIKILADKNVQKIEIPPDCEIDPPRLGRAQYAQLNIRHAAELSKAAPKASEGAVGEIHDKQSAEEQADRGHAAAAEDTEEWTDSDASPEDLAAPIVQAQPDHRPPAADPQTVGLLSSIRIAAWVIVGLLLLILINLRL
;
A
#
# COMPACT_ATOMS: atom_id res chain seq x y z
N MET A 1 -5.45 21.77 -39.93
CA MET A 1 -5.33 20.73 -38.89
C MET A 1 -6.41 21.01 -37.85
N PRO A 2 -7.34 20.09 -37.58
CA PRO A 2 -8.34 20.28 -36.53
C PRO A 2 -7.61 20.37 -35.18
N GLN A 3 -7.89 21.41 -34.40
CA GLN A 3 -7.41 21.49 -33.02
C GLN A 3 -8.01 20.31 -32.26
N ARG A 4 -7.15 19.42 -31.76
CA ARG A 4 -7.55 18.33 -30.88
C ARG A 4 -8.13 18.98 -29.62
N LYS A 5 -9.45 18.93 -29.47
CA LYS A 5 -10.12 19.37 -28.25
C LYS A 5 -9.56 18.51 -27.12
N GLU A 6 -8.79 19.10 -26.21
CA GLU A 6 -8.42 18.40 -24.98
C GLU A 6 -9.73 18.10 -24.25
N ALA A 7 -10.07 16.81 -24.17
CA ALA A 7 -11.17 16.38 -23.33
C ALA A 7 -10.76 16.69 -21.89
N SER A 8 -11.36 17.72 -21.30
CA SER A 8 -11.19 17.99 -19.88
C SER A 8 -11.87 16.86 -19.12
N LEU A 9 -11.08 16.04 -18.41
CA LEU A 9 -11.60 15.03 -17.49
C LEU A 9 -12.36 15.75 -16.36
N GLU A 10 -13.67 15.55 -16.31
CA GLU A 10 -14.51 16.11 -15.25
C GLU A 10 -14.56 15.12 -14.09
N ASN A 11 -13.86 15.46 -13.00
CA ASN A 11 -13.86 14.64 -11.79
C ASN A 11 -15.18 14.80 -11.04
N HIS A 12 -15.74 13.69 -10.59
CA HIS A 12 -16.98 13.63 -9.82
C HIS A 12 -16.74 14.02 -8.35
N ILE A 13 -16.62 15.32 -8.08
CA ILE A 13 -16.45 15.87 -6.73
C ILE A 13 -17.74 16.59 -6.31
N ASP A 14 -18.36 16.13 -5.22
CA ASP A 14 -19.69 16.57 -4.78
C ASP A 14 -19.63 17.75 -3.80
N ARG A 15 -18.52 17.89 -3.07
CA ARG A 15 -18.37 18.82 -1.94
C ARG A 15 -17.10 19.64 -2.10
N ARG A 16 -17.12 20.85 -1.54
CA ARG A 16 -15.95 21.72 -1.49
C ARG A 16 -15.06 21.30 -0.32
N VAL A 17 -13.76 21.36 -0.51
CA VAL A 17 -12.77 21.05 0.53
C VAL A 17 -12.11 22.35 0.92
N ILE A 18 -12.19 22.71 2.20
CA ILE A 18 -11.68 24.00 2.72
C ILE A 18 -10.61 23.71 3.76
N LEU A 19 -9.49 24.44 3.67
CA LEU A 19 -8.49 24.46 4.72
C LEU A 19 -8.94 25.37 5.86
N CYS A 20 -8.94 24.84 7.08
CA CYS A 20 -9.21 25.59 8.30
C CYS A 20 -7.88 25.80 9.07
N PRO A 21 -7.37 27.04 9.17
CA PRO A 21 -6.11 27.34 9.85
C PRO A 21 -6.21 27.28 11.37
N GLU A 22 -7.43 27.11 11.92
CA GLU A 22 -7.67 26.93 13.36
C GLU A 22 -8.50 25.65 13.56
N SER A 23 -7.84 24.54 13.90
CA SER A 23 -8.56 23.29 14.17
C SER A 23 -9.43 23.39 15.44
N GLU A 24 -10.55 22.66 15.46
CA GLU A 24 -11.33 22.39 16.67
C GLU A 24 -10.44 21.91 17.84
N TYR A 25 -9.37 21.16 17.52
CA TYR A 25 -8.40 20.63 18.47
C TYR A 25 -7.05 21.37 18.41
N LYS A 26 -7.05 22.71 18.40
CA LYS A 26 -5.85 23.56 18.29
C LYS A 26 -4.67 23.22 19.22
N ASN A 27 -4.93 22.59 20.36
CA ASN A 27 -3.89 22.16 21.30
C ASN A 27 -3.11 20.93 20.81
N LEU A 28 -3.64 20.22 19.82
CA LEU A 28 -3.08 18.99 19.25
C LEU A 28 -2.69 19.16 17.79
N TYR A 29 -3.49 19.91 17.03
CA TYR A 29 -3.28 20.14 15.59
C TYR A 29 -3.57 21.60 15.27
N GLU A 30 -2.64 22.26 14.58
CA GLU A 30 -2.77 23.69 14.29
C GLU A 30 -3.89 23.95 13.26
N TRP A 31 -4.09 23.03 12.31
CA TRP A 31 -5.01 23.18 11.19
C TRP A 31 -5.74 21.87 10.88
N SER A 32 -6.81 21.96 10.09
CA SER A 32 -7.60 20.81 9.62
C SER A 32 -8.19 21.06 8.23
N LEU A 33 -8.66 20.00 7.58
CA LEU A 33 -9.50 20.08 6.38
C LEU A 33 -10.97 19.85 6.74
N GLN A 34 -11.85 20.53 6.03
CA GLN A 34 -13.30 20.40 6.20
C GLN A 34 -13.97 20.19 4.84
N GLU A 35 -14.96 19.30 4.81
CA GLU A 35 -15.87 19.17 3.67
C GLU A 35 -17.10 20.04 3.89
N VAL A 36 -17.40 20.89 2.91
CA VAL A 36 -18.52 21.82 2.92
C VAL A 36 -19.48 21.49 1.79
N GLY A 37 -20.75 21.29 2.15
CA GLY A 37 -21.81 20.99 1.19
C GLY A 37 -22.21 22.19 0.34
N ALA A 38 -23.11 21.95 -0.62
CA ALA A 38 -23.63 22.99 -1.51
C ALA A 38 -24.36 24.12 -0.76
N ASN A 39 -24.90 23.85 0.43
CA ASN A 39 -25.55 24.84 1.30
C ASN A 39 -24.55 25.68 2.13
N GLY A 40 -23.24 25.45 2.00
CA GLY A 40 -22.22 26.13 2.78
C GLY A 40 -22.03 25.57 4.20
N ASN A 41 -22.77 24.53 4.59
CA ASN A 41 -22.61 23.89 5.89
C ASN A 41 -21.51 22.83 5.85
N LYS A 42 -20.76 22.74 6.95
CA LYS A 42 -19.82 21.65 7.22
C LYS A 42 -20.58 20.32 7.33
N ILE A 43 -20.11 19.29 6.63
CA ILE A 43 -20.77 17.97 6.58
C ILE A 43 -20.25 17.05 7.67
N ASP A 44 -18.93 16.95 7.82
CA ASP A 44 -18.26 16.02 8.74
C ASP A 44 -17.34 16.75 9.72
N ARG A 45 -16.73 16.01 10.66
CA ARG A 45 -15.74 16.54 11.60
C ARG A 45 -14.47 17.04 10.90
N ASP A 46 -13.69 17.84 11.63
CA ASP A 46 -12.35 18.25 11.20
C ASP A 46 -11.49 17.03 10.86
N GLN A 47 -10.90 17.05 9.66
CA GLN A 47 -10.00 16.02 9.20
C GLN A 47 -8.56 16.49 9.38
N ILE A 48 -7.78 15.75 10.15
CA ILE A 48 -6.38 16.03 10.47
C ILE A 48 -5.46 14.97 9.83
N PRO A 49 -4.19 15.30 9.56
CA PRO A 49 -3.24 14.32 9.01
C PRO A 49 -3.18 13.04 9.83
N TRP A 50 -3.26 11.89 9.16
CA TRP A 50 -3.20 10.57 9.78
C TRP A 50 -1.77 10.05 9.84
N GLU A 51 -1.22 9.98 11.05
CA GLU A 51 0.19 9.62 11.29
C GLU A 51 0.41 8.11 11.59
N TRP A 52 -0.65 7.35 11.81
CA TRP A 52 -0.55 5.93 12.21
C TRP A 52 -0.44 4.98 11.01
N THR A 53 0.00 3.75 11.30
CA THR A 53 0.13 2.70 10.29
C THR A 53 -1.22 2.16 9.87
N LEU A 54 -1.37 1.93 8.57
CA LEU A 54 -2.50 1.27 7.92
C LEU A 54 -2.06 -0.04 7.30
N TYR A 55 -3.00 -0.96 7.21
CA TYR A 55 -2.75 -2.37 6.94
C TYR A 55 -3.57 -2.82 5.74
N PHE A 56 -2.91 -3.48 4.80
CA PHE A 56 -3.52 -3.98 3.58
C PHE A 56 -3.06 -5.41 3.35
N LYS A 57 -3.99 -6.28 2.99
CA LYS A 57 -3.71 -7.68 2.67
C LYS A 57 -3.95 -7.91 1.20
N ALA A 58 -3.03 -8.58 0.52
CA ALA A 58 -3.24 -8.94 -0.87
C ALA A 58 -4.27 -10.05 -0.99
N THR A 59 -5.21 -9.91 -1.92
CA THR A 59 -6.19 -10.93 -2.29
C THR A 59 -5.85 -11.61 -3.61
N GLU A 60 -5.08 -10.93 -4.46
CA GLU A 60 -4.58 -11.43 -5.74
C GLU A 60 -3.14 -10.97 -5.91
N LEU A 61 -2.29 -11.81 -6.53
CA LEU A 61 -0.89 -11.50 -6.81
C LEU A 61 -0.51 -12.04 -8.20
N THR A 62 0.00 -11.17 -9.07
CA THR A 62 0.28 -11.50 -10.47
C THR A 62 1.66 -10.99 -10.84
N LEU A 63 2.50 -11.87 -11.40
CA LEU A 63 3.76 -11.49 -12.04
C LEU A 63 3.50 -11.14 -13.51
N HIS A 64 3.94 -9.96 -13.93
CA HIS A 64 3.81 -9.47 -15.29
C HIS A 64 5.16 -9.39 -15.97
N ASP A 65 5.24 -9.93 -17.18
CA ASP A 65 6.35 -9.77 -18.12
C ASP A 65 5.91 -8.84 -19.25
N THR A 66 6.54 -7.68 -19.35
CA THR A 66 6.28 -6.70 -20.42
C THR A 66 7.47 -6.62 -21.35
N LEU A 67 7.24 -6.81 -22.65
CA LEU A 67 8.22 -6.58 -23.70
C LEU A 67 7.79 -5.36 -24.50
N THR A 68 8.57 -4.29 -24.44
CA THR A 68 8.34 -3.07 -25.23
C THR A 68 9.37 -3.01 -26.35
N VAL A 69 8.89 -2.89 -27.60
CA VAL A 69 9.73 -2.67 -28.78
C VAL A 69 9.56 -1.22 -29.21
N GLY A 70 10.63 -0.45 -29.07
CA GLY A 70 10.70 0.97 -29.39
C GLY A 70 10.31 1.90 -28.25
N SER A 71 10.31 3.20 -28.56
CA SER A 71 9.99 4.26 -27.60
C SER A 71 8.65 4.89 -27.92
N LEU A 72 7.81 5.03 -26.89
CA LEU A 72 6.52 5.72 -26.96
C LEU A 72 6.67 7.25 -26.85
N LEU A 73 7.88 7.74 -26.55
CA LEU A 73 8.11 9.18 -26.38
C LEU A 73 8.13 9.88 -27.75
N PRO A 74 7.34 10.95 -27.95
CA PRO A 74 7.41 11.75 -29.17
C PRO A 74 8.82 12.32 -29.35
N GLY A 75 9.42 12.09 -30.53
CA GLY A 75 10.77 12.59 -30.83
C GLY A 75 11.92 11.67 -30.42
N ALA A 76 11.62 10.42 -30.04
CA ALA A 76 12.64 9.41 -29.83
C ALA A 76 13.54 9.24 -31.07
N SER A 77 14.83 9.07 -30.83
CA SER A 77 15.82 8.76 -31.86
C SER A 77 15.54 7.40 -32.52
N GLN A 78 16.06 7.19 -33.73
CA GLN A 78 15.91 5.90 -34.42
C GLN A 78 16.47 4.73 -33.58
N ASP A 79 17.52 4.98 -32.79
CA ASP A 79 18.12 3.98 -31.91
C ASP A 79 17.18 3.63 -30.74
N GLU A 80 16.50 4.61 -30.15
CA GLU A 80 15.48 4.37 -29.13
C GLU A 80 14.25 3.63 -29.67
N ILE A 81 13.87 3.89 -30.93
CA ILE A 81 12.78 3.17 -31.62
C ILE A 81 13.14 1.70 -31.88
N ASN A 82 14.42 1.40 -32.05
CA ASN A 82 14.89 0.02 -32.27
C ASN A 82 15.23 -0.70 -30.95
N THR A 83 15.14 -0.03 -29.80
CA THR A 83 15.48 -0.61 -28.51
C THR A 83 14.36 -1.54 -28.03
N VAL A 84 14.73 -2.76 -27.65
CA VAL A 84 13.82 -3.72 -27.02
C VAL A 84 14.06 -3.68 -25.52
N THR A 85 13.03 -3.32 -24.75
CA THR A 85 13.08 -3.28 -23.28
C THR A 85 12.18 -4.37 -22.72
N ALA A 86 12.76 -5.32 -22.00
CA ALA A 86 12.01 -6.26 -21.17
C ALA A 86 11.91 -5.71 -19.75
N LYS A 87 10.71 -5.68 -19.19
CA LYS A 87 10.45 -5.24 -17.81
C LYS A 87 9.54 -6.23 -17.11
N GLN A 88 9.90 -6.58 -15.88
CA GLN A 88 9.05 -7.34 -14.99
C GLN A 88 8.45 -6.44 -13.91
N SER A 89 7.25 -6.77 -13.47
CA SER A 89 6.61 -6.14 -12.30
C SER A 89 5.65 -7.11 -11.63
N ILE A 90 5.42 -6.95 -10.34
CA ILE A 90 4.41 -7.73 -9.61
C ILE A 90 3.26 -6.79 -9.27
N SER A 91 2.02 -7.18 -9.60
CA SER A 91 0.83 -6.46 -9.16
C SER A 91 0.08 -7.24 -8.09
N ALA A 92 -0.54 -6.56 -7.15
CA ALA A 92 -1.49 -7.17 -6.22
C ALA A 92 -2.77 -6.34 -6.10
N LYS A 93 -3.91 -7.00 -5.92
CA LYS A 93 -5.11 -6.35 -5.38
C LYS A 93 -5.06 -6.41 -3.87
N LEU A 94 -5.36 -5.30 -3.23
CA LEU A 94 -5.28 -5.14 -1.79
C LEU A 94 -6.67 -4.98 -1.18
N HIS A 95 -6.83 -5.51 0.03
CA HIS A 95 -7.98 -5.27 0.88
C HIS A 95 -7.50 -4.67 2.20
N PRO A 96 -8.05 -3.53 2.64
CA PRO A 96 -7.72 -2.99 3.95
C PRO A 96 -8.09 -3.97 5.07
N PHE A 97 -7.28 -4.03 6.12
CA PHE A 97 -7.63 -4.79 7.33
C PHE A 97 -7.23 -4.02 8.59
N GLY A 98 -7.68 -4.47 9.76
CA GLY A 98 -7.42 -3.82 11.04
C GLY A 98 -7.58 -4.80 12.20
N THR A 99 -7.09 -4.40 13.38
CA THR A 99 -7.14 -5.25 14.59
C THR A 99 -8.53 -5.36 15.19
N ALA A 100 -9.35 -4.31 15.06
CA ALA A 100 -10.75 -4.30 15.51
C ALA A 100 -11.71 -4.27 14.31
N TRP A 101 -11.54 -3.28 13.42
CA TRP A 101 -12.37 -3.09 12.23
C TRP A 101 -11.51 -2.51 11.11
N PRO A 102 -11.68 -2.94 9.85
CA PRO A 102 -11.05 -2.28 8.72
C PRO A 102 -11.63 -0.87 8.56
N PRO A 103 -10.80 0.19 8.46
CA PRO A 103 -11.30 1.52 8.18
C PRO A 103 -11.94 1.57 6.78
N SER A 104 -12.98 2.38 6.63
CA SER A 104 -13.47 2.79 5.32
C SER A 104 -12.59 3.91 4.76
N TYR A 105 -12.49 4.00 3.44
CA TYR A 105 -11.68 4.99 2.74
C TYR A 105 -12.56 5.76 1.76
N SER A 106 -12.37 7.06 1.65
CA SER A 106 -13.08 7.89 0.67
C SER A 106 -12.19 9.05 0.21
N MET A 107 -12.40 9.53 -1.01
CA MET A 107 -11.74 10.76 -1.47
C MET A 107 -12.36 11.95 -0.76
N PHE A 108 -11.56 12.97 -0.44
CA PHE A 108 -12.13 14.25 -0.04
C PHE A 108 -13.14 14.78 -1.07
N GLY A 109 -14.15 15.51 -0.62
CA GLY A 109 -15.21 16.02 -1.48
C GLY A 109 -16.26 14.97 -1.88
N THR A 110 -16.20 13.75 -1.34
CA THR A 110 -17.07 12.62 -1.74
C THR A 110 -17.40 11.74 -0.53
N ASP A 111 -18.49 10.97 -0.58
CA ASP A 111 -18.82 9.90 0.39
C ASP A 111 -18.64 8.49 -0.17
N ARG A 112 -18.20 8.38 -1.42
CA ARG A 112 -17.99 7.09 -2.09
C ARG A 112 -16.86 6.33 -1.41
N THR A 113 -17.16 5.08 -1.06
CA THR A 113 -16.16 4.18 -0.49
C THR A 113 -15.22 3.70 -1.58
N ILE A 114 -13.92 3.86 -1.35
CA ILE A 114 -12.87 3.31 -2.21
C ILE A 114 -12.76 1.82 -1.89
N THR A 115 -12.93 0.99 -2.91
CA THR A 115 -12.80 -0.47 -2.82
C THR A 115 -11.65 -1.01 -3.65
N ASP A 116 -11.12 -0.21 -4.58
CA ASP A 116 -10.02 -0.61 -5.46
C ASP A 116 -8.68 -0.06 -4.93
N PHE A 117 -7.93 -0.97 -4.32
CA PHE A 117 -6.56 -0.73 -3.86
C PHE A 117 -5.63 -1.68 -4.60
N SER A 118 -4.56 -1.14 -5.17
CA SER A 118 -3.60 -1.92 -5.94
C SER A 118 -2.17 -1.68 -5.46
N LEU A 119 -1.35 -2.72 -5.47
CA LEU A 119 0.10 -2.63 -5.26
C LEU A 119 0.81 -2.97 -6.56
N SER A 120 1.80 -2.17 -6.94
CA SER A 120 2.78 -2.47 -7.98
C SER A 120 4.17 -2.50 -7.36
N ILE A 121 4.80 -3.67 -7.38
CA ILE A 121 6.20 -3.84 -6.96
C ILE A 121 7.06 -3.77 -8.22
N ILE A 122 8.00 -2.83 -8.24
CA ILE A 122 8.78 -2.48 -9.41
C ILE A 122 10.27 -2.52 -9.04
N PRO A 123 11.14 -3.18 -9.83
CA PRO A 123 12.57 -3.07 -9.62
C PRO A 123 13.01 -1.62 -9.89
N SER A 124 13.80 -1.03 -8.99
CA SER A 124 14.43 0.26 -9.26
C SER A 124 15.39 0.14 -10.44
N ALA A 125 15.49 1.21 -11.22
CA ALA A 125 16.43 1.32 -12.34
C ALA A 125 17.88 1.55 -11.87
N VAL A 126 18.07 1.97 -10.62
CA VAL A 126 19.37 2.33 -10.04
C VAL A 126 19.62 1.45 -8.82
N ASP A 127 20.72 0.68 -8.84
CA ASP A 127 21.04 -0.30 -7.78
C ASP A 127 21.17 0.34 -6.38
N ASP A 128 21.55 1.61 -6.33
CA ASP A 128 21.79 2.38 -5.09
C ASP A 128 20.59 3.24 -4.66
N GLU A 129 19.46 3.20 -5.36
CA GLU A 129 18.28 3.93 -4.92
C GLU A 129 17.67 3.32 -3.65
N GLN A 130 17.36 4.19 -2.69
CA GLN A 130 16.64 3.78 -1.50
C GLN A 130 15.26 3.26 -1.89
N GLU A 131 14.91 2.07 -1.38
CA GLU A 131 13.58 1.52 -1.57
C GLU A 131 12.53 2.46 -0.99
N GLN A 132 11.45 2.67 -1.74
CA GLN A 132 10.45 3.68 -1.42
C GLN A 132 9.06 3.20 -1.85
N CYS A 133 8.05 3.69 -1.14
CA CYS A 133 6.65 3.51 -1.51
C CYS A 133 6.06 4.87 -1.86
N VAL A 134 5.55 4.99 -3.09
CA VAL A 134 4.85 6.17 -3.57
C VAL A 134 3.38 5.80 -3.76
N LEU A 135 2.48 6.67 -3.36
CA LEU A 135 1.05 6.47 -3.53
C LEU A 135 0.51 7.43 -4.58
N GLY A 136 -0.44 6.93 -5.37
CA GLY A 136 -1.27 7.72 -6.27
C GLY A 136 -2.74 7.38 -6.06
N ALA A 137 -3.61 8.30 -6.45
CA ALA A 137 -5.04 8.04 -6.48
C ALA A 137 -5.68 8.61 -7.74
N VAL A 138 -6.78 8.00 -8.13
CA VAL A 138 -7.67 8.48 -9.16
C VAL A 138 -8.99 8.81 -8.47
N VAL A 139 -9.44 10.06 -8.60
CA VAL A 139 -10.81 10.45 -8.24
C VAL A 139 -11.70 10.06 -9.40
N SER A 140 -12.89 9.53 -9.12
CA SER A 140 -13.84 9.06 -10.13
C SER A 140 -14.11 10.13 -11.17
N TYR A 141 -14.14 9.71 -12.43
CA TYR A 141 -14.44 10.56 -13.58
C TYR A 141 -15.17 9.75 -14.64
N THR A 142 -15.90 10.43 -15.53
CA THR A 142 -16.46 9.83 -16.74
C THR A 142 -15.69 10.34 -17.95
N SER A 143 -15.32 9.42 -18.84
CA SER A 143 -14.69 9.75 -20.11
C SER A 143 -15.39 9.05 -21.26
N GLU A 144 -15.42 9.70 -22.42
CA GLU A 144 -15.87 9.07 -23.65
C GLU A 144 -14.71 8.28 -24.28
N VAL A 145 -14.85 6.96 -24.35
CA VAL A 145 -13.93 6.05 -25.04
C VAL A 145 -14.72 5.33 -26.12
N ASP A 146 -14.32 5.49 -27.39
CA ASP A 146 -14.99 4.88 -28.54
C ASP A 146 -16.51 5.16 -28.59
N PHE A 147 -16.92 6.40 -28.33
CA PHE A 147 -18.32 6.84 -28.27
C PHE A 147 -19.15 6.19 -27.16
N ARG A 148 -18.49 5.64 -26.13
CA ARG A 148 -19.13 5.11 -24.92
C ARG A 148 -18.66 5.90 -23.72
N GLU A 149 -19.60 6.28 -22.87
CA GLU A 149 -19.28 6.84 -21.57
C GLU A 149 -18.83 5.71 -20.64
N GLU A 150 -17.59 5.79 -20.19
CA GLU A 150 -17.03 4.89 -19.19
C GLU A 150 -16.67 5.68 -17.95
N THR A 151 -17.25 5.27 -16.81
CA THR A 151 -16.94 5.84 -15.51
C THR A 151 -15.85 5.02 -14.85
N THR A 152 -14.73 5.66 -14.55
CA THR A 152 -13.69 5.10 -13.68
C THR A 152 -14.05 5.41 -12.23
N SER A 153 -14.02 4.39 -11.37
CA SER A 153 -14.27 4.55 -9.93
C SER A 153 -13.07 5.15 -9.19
N ASP A 154 -13.29 5.62 -7.96
CA ASP A 154 -12.19 6.06 -7.09
C ASP A 154 -11.24 4.87 -6.79
N CYS A 155 -9.93 5.05 -6.95
CA CYS A 155 -8.94 4.00 -6.65
C CYS A 155 -7.64 4.56 -6.07
N ILE A 156 -6.88 3.68 -5.38
CA ILE A 156 -5.55 3.99 -4.84
C ILE A 156 -4.53 2.97 -5.35
N GLY A 157 -3.40 3.47 -5.84
CA GLY A 157 -2.24 2.68 -6.22
C GLY A 157 -1.07 2.91 -5.28
N PHE A 158 -0.48 1.81 -4.80
CA PHE A 158 0.80 1.79 -4.09
C PHE A 158 1.88 1.34 -5.07
N TYR A 159 2.95 2.12 -5.21
CA TYR A 159 4.09 1.81 -6.06
C TYR A 159 5.32 1.59 -5.18
N LEU A 160 5.67 0.33 -4.96
CA LEU A 160 6.82 -0.07 -4.16
C LEU A 160 8.02 -0.31 -5.07
N PHE A 161 8.98 0.60 -5.00
CA PHE A 161 10.26 0.48 -5.71
C PHE A 161 11.24 -0.26 -4.81
N VAL A 162 11.74 -1.40 -5.29
CA VAL A 162 12.67 -2.26 -4.54
C VAL A 162 13.95 -2.48 -5.33
N ARG A 163 15.05 -2.85 -4.66
CA ARG A 163 16.29 -3.18 -5.36
C ARG A 163 16.11 -4.40 -6.28
N PRO A 164 16.81 -4.49 -7.42
CA PRO A 164 16.64 -5.60 -8.37
C PRO A 164 16.84 -6.99 -7.76
N ASP A 165 17.80 -7.17 -6.84
CA ASP A 165 18.04 -8.44 -6.12
C ASP A 165 16.86 -8.87 -5.25
N ARG A 166 16.17 -7.89 -4.66
CA ARG A 166 14.98 -8.12 -3.83
C ARG A 166 13.78 -8.42 -4.72
N PHE A 167 13.62 -7.68 -5.81
CA PHE A 167 12.57 -7.95 -6.80
C PHE A 167 12.69 -9.38 -7.37
N ALA A 168 13.88 -9.81 -7.79
CA ALA A 168 14.09 -11.15 -8.35
C ALA A 168 13.63 -12.26 -7.39
N ARG A 169 13.93 -12.12 -6.09
CA ARG A 169 13.44 -13.04 -5.06
C ARG A 169 11.92 -13.04 -4.93
N TYR A 170 11.29 -11.86 -5.00
CA TYR A 170 9.83 -11.76 -4.96
C TYR A 170 9.19 -12.40 -6.19
N ALA A 171 9.76 -12.14 -7.38
CA ALA A 171 9.28 -12.70 -8.63
C ALA A 171 9.41 -14.23 -8.65
N GLU A 172 10.51 -14.77 -8.15
CA GLU A 172 10.70 -16.23 -8.01
C GLU A 172 9.66 -16.86 -7.07
N MET A 173 9.39 -16.24 -5.91
CA MET A 173 8.36 -16.73 -4.99
C MET A 173 6.96 -16.71 -5.62
N VAL A 174 6.63 -15.67 -6.39
CA VAL A 174 5.34 -15.58 -7.10
C VAL A 174 5.26 -16.63 -8.20
N ALA A 175 6.32 -16.76 -9.02
CA ALA A 175 6.38 -17.69 -10.15
C ALA A 175 6.28 -19.16 -9.71
N THR A 176 6.83 -19.48 -8.54
CA THR A 176 6.78 -20.84 -7.96
C THR A 176 5.52 -21.09 -7.13
N SER A 177 4.59 -20.13 -7.05
CA SER A 177 3.39 -20.20 -6.20
C SER A 177 3.70 -20.53 -4.74
N ALA A 178 4.88 -20.12 -4.25
CA ALA A 178 5.31 -20.37 -2.88
C ALA A 178 4.68 -19.38 -1.87
N VAL A 179 3.96 -18.36 -2.35
CA VAL A 179 3.38 -17.29 -1.53
C VAL A 179 2.05 -17.72 -0.93
N GLU A 180 1.95 -17.66 0.40
CA GLU A 180 0.74 -17.97 1.16
C GLU A 180 -0.03 -16.70 1.56
N ASP A 181 0.70 -15.65 1.97
CA ASP A 181 0.13 -14.40 2.45
C ASP A 181 1.04 -13.22 2.05
N VAL A 182 0.43 -12.13 1.59
CA VAL A 182 1.14 -10.86 1.40
C VAL A 182 0.40 -9.77 2.14
N SER A 183 1.13 -9.03 2.97
CA SER A 183 0.62 -7.90 3.74
C SER A 183 1.50 -6.67 3.54
N LEU A 184 0.87 -5.54 3.22
CA LEU A 184 1.49 -4.23 3.08
C LEU A 184 1.10 -3.36 4.28
N PHE A 185 2.10 -2.74 4.90
CA PHE A 185 1.96 -1.81 6.00
C PHE A 185 2.50 -0.46 5.54
N VAL A 186 1.71 0.60 5.67
CA VAL A 186 2.14 1.95 5.30
C VAL A 186 1.85 2.90 6.46
N GLY A 187 2.78 3.78 6.80
CA GLY A 187 2.64 4.71 7.91
C GLY A 187 3.09 6.10 7.52
N ARG A 188 2.49 7.11 8.17
CA ARG A 188 2.75 8.54 7.92
C ARG A 188 2.66 8.85 6.43
N VAL A 189 1.51 8.51 5.87
CA VAL A 189 1.22 8.65 4.45
C VAL A 189 0.70 10.07 4.21
N PRO A 190 1.43 10.95 3.50
CA PRO A 190 0.91 12.26 3.19
C PRO A 190 -0.35 12.10 2.32
N GLY A 191 -1.35 12.96 2.52
CA GLY A 191 -2.63 12.84 1.83
C GLY A 191 -3.66 11.97 2.55
N PHE A 192 -3.31 11.28 3.64
CA PHE A 192 -4.27 10.52 4.43
C PHE A 192 -4.69 11.33 5.66
N TYR A 193 -5.98 11.39 5.90
CA TYR A 193 -6.58 12.19 6.98
C TYR A 193 -7.64 11.39 7.70
N SER A 194 -7.92 11.77 8.95
CA SER A 194 -9.02 11.21 9.73
C SER A 194 -9.55 12.25 10.70
N ASP A 195 -10.70 11.99 11.30
CA ASP A 195 -11.12 12.77 12.45
C ASP A 195 -10.22 12.46 13.65
N TRP A 196 -10.18 13.40 14.59
CA TRP A 196 -9.43 13.17 15.81
C TRP A 196 -10.10 12.06 16.64
N SER A 197 -9.30 11.06 17.02
CA SER A 197 -9.69 10.06 18.00
C SER A 197 -8.61 9.91 19.06
N PRO A 198 -8.97 9.73 20.35
CA PRO A 198 -8.01 9.37 21.38
C PRO A 198 -7.43 7.96 21.17
N SER A 199 -8.08 7.11 20.36
CA SER A 199 -7.52 5.81 19.97
C SER A 199 -6.54 5.96 18.81
N THR A 200 -5.50 5.11 18.77
CA THR A 200 -4.58 4.98 17.61
C THR A 200 -5.22 4.25 16.41
N SER A 201 -6.55 4.19 16.39
CA SER A 201 -7.38 3.56 15.37
C SER A 201 -8.47 4.53 14.93
N THR A 202 -8.85 4.42 13.66
CA THR A 202 -9.99 5.13 13.10
C THR A 202 -10.83 4.18 12.26
N ASN A 203 -12.10 4.50 12.10
CA ASN A 203 -13.04 3.80 11.22
C ASN A 203 -13.13 4.46 9.82
N GLN A 204 -12.54 5.63 9.63
CA GLN A 204 -12.63 6.37 8.37
C GLN A 204 -11.32 7.09 8.04
N ILE A 205 -10.86 6.92 6.82
CA ILE A 205 -9.73 7.64 6.24
C ILE A 205 -10.23 8.45 5.04
N LYS A 206 -9.95 9.75 5.05
CA LYS A 206 -10.15 10.66 3.91
C LYS A 206 -8.84 10.82 3.16
N ILE A 207 -8.93 10.78 1.83
CA ILE A 207 -7.76 10.81 0.94
C ILE A 207 -7.77 12.08 0.11
N LEU A 208 -6.65 12.79 0.18
CA LEU A 208 -6.38 13.99 -0.57
C LEU A 208 -5.38 13.70 -1.69
N ALA A 209 -5.90 13.59 -2.91
CA ALA A 209 -5.13 13.33 -4.13
C ALA A 209 -4.25 14.52 -4.54
N ASP A 210 -3.55 14.37 -5.66
CA ASP A 210 -2.70 15.42 -6.22
C ASP A 210 -3.48 16.72 -6.48
N LYS A 211 -2.78 17.86 -6.41
CA LYS A 211 -3.33 19.20 -6.57
C LYS A 211 -4.04 19.43 -7.90
N ASN A 212 -3.62 18.73 -8.96
CA ASN A 212 -4.23 18.86 -10.28
C ASN A 212 -5.57 18.12 -10.38
N VAL A 213 -5.79 17.14 -9.50
CA VAL A 213 -7.00 16.31 -9.48
C VAL A 213 -8.04 16.88 -8.51
N GLN A 214 -7.59 17.36 -7.35
CA GLN A 214 -8.47 17.73 -6.24
C GLN A 214 -8.12 19.09 -5.65
N LYS A 215 -8.99 20.07 -5.88
CA LYS A 215 -8.79 21.45 -5.42
C LYS A 215 -9.17 21.61 -3.95
N ILE A 216 -8.43 22.47 -3.25
CA ILE A 216 -8.73 22.90 -1.88
C ILE A 216 -8.89 24.41 -1.91
N GLU A 217 -9.91 24.92 -1.22
CA GLU A 217 -10.05 26.34 -0.93
C GLU A 217 -9.14 26.69 0.25
N ILE A 218 -8.07 27.42 -0.05
CA ILE A 218 -7.11 27.91 0.93
C ILE A 218 -7.48 29.38 1.24
N PRO A 219 -7.72 29.75 2.51
CA PRO A 219 -7.98 31.13 2.89
C PRO A 219 -6.86 32.08 2.41
N PRO A 220 -7.17 33.35 2.09
CA PRO A 220 -6.14 34.33 1.78
C PRO A 220 -5.15 34.42 2.94
N ASP A 221 -3.88 34.66 2.61
CA ASP A 221 -2.76 34.80 3.57
C ASP A 221 -2.43 33.53 4.38
N CYS A 222 -3.00 32.36 4.02
CA CYS A 222 -2.63 31.09 4.63
C CYS A 222 -1.43 30.46 3.91
N GLU A 223 -0.32 30.27 4.63
CA GLU A 223 0.91 29.64 4.09
C GLU A 223 0.92 28.11 4.18
N ILE A 224 -0.11 27.52 4.79
CA ILE A 224 -0.19 26.08 5.00
C ILE A 224 -0.50 25.40 3.65
N ASP A 225 0.36 24.45 3.27
CA ASP A 225 0.16 23.56 2.13
C ASP A 225 -0.21 22.16 2.64
N PRO A 226 -1.50 21.76 2.61
CA PRO A 226 -1.93 20.48 3.17
C PRO A 226 -1.24 19.31 2.44
N PRO A 227 -0.64 18.33 3.17
CA PRO A 227 0.00 17.18 2.56
C PRO A 227 -0.97 16.40 1.67
N ARG A 228 -0.52 16.07 0.47
CA ARG A 228 -1.25 15.28 -0.54
C ARG A 228 -0.57 13.94 -0.76
N LEU A 229 -1.26 13.02 -1.43
CA LEU A 229 -0.66 11.72 -1.77
C LEU A 229 0.69 11.87 -2.45
N GLY A 230 1.61 10.99 -2.05
CA GLY A 230 2.98 10.99 -2.53
C GLY A 230 3.78 9.90 -1.84
N ARG A 231 5.02 10.21 -1.47
CA ARG A 231 5.93 9.26 -0.84
C ARG A 231 5.52 9.00 0.62
N ALA A 232 5.26 7.74 0.97
CA ALA A 232 5.07 7.34 2.36
C ALA A 232 6.41 7.40 3.13
N GLN A 233 6.39 7.83 4.39
CA GLN A 233 7.61 7.83 5.21
C GLN A 233 7.98 6.42 5.70
N TYR A 234 6.98 5.54 5.83
CA TYR A 234 7.16 4.16 6.22
C TYR A 234 6.37 3.23 5.30
N ALA A 235 7.02 2.19 4.81
CA ALA A 235 6.39 1.08 4.12
C ALA A 235 7.10 -0.22 4.45
N GLN A 236 6.33 -1.27 4.70
CA GLN A 236 6.83 -2.62 4.94
C GLN A 236 5.97 -3.60 4.14
N LEU A 237 6.62 -4.50 3.41
CA LEU A 237 5.99 -5.60 2.72
C LEU A 237 6.39 -6.90 3.40
N ASN A 238 5.40 -7.64 3.89
CA ASN A 238 5.58 -8.98 4.43
C ASN A 238 5.04 -10.00 3.43
N ILE A 239 5.90 -10.93 3.00
CA ILE A 239 5.53 -12.06 2.14
C ILE A 239 5.77 -13.33 2.96
N ARG A 240 4.70 -14.03 3.33
CA ARG A 240 4.78 -15.35 3.96
C ARG A 240 4.77 -16.41 2.86
N HIS A 241 5.67 -17.37 2.97
CA HIS A 241 5.70 -18.55 2.11
C HIS A 241 5.49 -19.80 2.95
N ALA A 242 4.75 -20.76 2.39
CA ALA A 242 4.57 -22.06 3.01
C ALA A 242 5.79 -22.93 2.66
N ALA A 243 6.59 -23.27 3.66
CA ALA A 243 7.59 -24.32 3.51
C ALA A 243 7.01 -25.62 4.07
N GLU A 244 6.62 -26.54 3.19
CA GLU A 244 6.34 -27.90 3.64
C GLU A 244 7.63 -28.48 4.20
N LEU A 245 7.68 -28.64 5.52
CA LEU A 245 8.69 -29.44 6.19
C LEU A 245 8.44 -30.89 5.78
N SER A 246 8.91 -31.28 4.60
CA SER A 246 8.92 -32.67 4.18
C SER A 246 9.59 -33.43 5.32
N LYS A 247 8.78 -34.29 5.96
CA LYS A 247 9.17 -35.07 7.12
C LYS A 247 10.36 -35.89 6.66
N ALA A 248 11.58 -35.43 6.96
CA ALA A 248 12.79 -36.11 6.55
C ALA A 248 12.66 -37.53 7.09
N ALA A 249 12.31 -38.47 6.21
CA ALA A 249 12.18 -39.85 6.58
C ALA A 249 13.55 -40.18 7.19
N PRO A 250 13.61 -40.55 8.49
CA PRO A 250 14.87 -40.85 9.12
C PRO A 250 15.50 -41.90 8.22
N LYS A 251 16.62 -41.57 7.58
CA LYS A 251 17.37 -42.53 6.79
C LYS A 251 17.68 -43.66 7.74
N ALA A 252 16.92 -44.75 7.60
CA ALA A 252 17.20 -45.98 8.30
C ALA A 252 18.67 -46.26 8.04
N SER A 253 19.45 -46.29 9.11
CA SER A 253 20.87 -46.63 9.03
C SER A 253 20.97 -47.99 8.39
N GLU A 254 21.32 -48.03 7.11
CA GLU A 254 21.78 -49.22 6.41
C GLU A 254 23.02 -49.73 7.14
N GLY A 255 22.80 -50.67 8.05
CA GLY A 255 23.85 -51.15 8.94
C GLY A 255 23.38 -52.05 10.06
N ALA A 256 22.47 -52.99 9.79
CA ALA A 256 22.34 -54.20 10.60
C ALA A 256 21.65 -55.31 9.80
N VAL A 257 22.48 -56.18 9.24
CA VAL A 257 22.16 -57.47 8.64
C VAL A 257 21.28 -58.29 9.57
N GLY A 258 20.22 -58.88 9.01
CA GLY A 258 19.36 -59.84 9.68
C GLY A 258 18.32 -60.42 8.72
N GLU A 259 18.76 -61.28 7.79
CA GLU A 259 17.90 -62.19 7.06
C GLU A 259 17.05 -63.03 8.02
N ILE A 260 15.71 -62.90 7.99
CA ILE A 260 14.79 -64.02 8.26
C ILE A 260 13.59 -63.94 7.31
N HIS A 261 13.72 -64.71 6.24
CA HIS A 261 12.76 -65.66 5.65
C HIS A 261 11.26 -65.60 6.04
N ASP A 262 10.45 -65.42 5.00
CA ASP A 262 9.33 -66.26 4.57
C ASP A 262 7.94 -66.23 5.26
N LYS A 263 6.96 -65.97 4.38
CA LYS A 263 5.68 -66.69 4.12
C LYS A 263 4.35 -66.05 4.51
N GLN A 264 3.48 -66.03 3.48
CA GLN A 264 2.03 -66.31 3.49
C GLN A 264 1.13 -65.22 4.10
N SER A 265 -0.04 -64.87 3.57
CA SER A 265 -0.88 -65.37 2.48
C SER A 265 -1.99 -64.33 2.20
N ALA A 266 -2.50 -64.38 0.97
CA ALA A 266 -3.92 -64.33 0.55
C ALA A 266 -4.86 -63.17 0.92
N GLU A 267 -5.43 -62.58 -0.14
CA GLU A 267 -6.85 -62.33 -0.41
C GLU A 267 -7.79 -61.97 0.75
N GLU A 268 -8.41 -60.78 0.67
CA GLU A 268 -9.86 -60.68 0.85
C GLU A 268 -10.45 -59.48 0.07
N GLN A 269 -11.31 -59.80 -0.90
CA GLN A 269 -12.24 -58.90 -1.55
C GLN A 269 -13.45 -58.64 -0.63
N ALA A 270 -13.89 -57.38 -0.56
CA ALA A 270 -15.27 -56.96 -0.28
C ALA A 270 -15.36 -55.52 -0.79
N ASP A 271 -15.98 -55.18 -1.93
CA ASP A 271 -17.38 -55.32 -2.35
C ASP A 271 -18.41 -55.12 -1.22
N ARG A 272 -18.90 -53.88 -1.10
CA ARG A 272 -20.22 -53.54 -0.57
C ARG A 272 -20.61 -52.14 -1.04
N GLY A 273 -21.65 -52.09 -1.86
CA GLY A 273 -22.35 -50.86 -2.25
C GLY A 273 -23.44 -50.42 -1.26
N HIS A 274 -24.32 -49.55 -1.80
CA HIS A 274 -25.56 -48.99 -1.22
C HIS A 274 -25.36 -47.91 -0.13
N ALA A 275 -26.13 -46.82 -0.02
CA ALA A 275 -27.32 -46.28 -0.70
C ALA A 275 -27.43 -44.78 -0.30
N ALA A 276 -27.88 -43.89 -1.20
CA ALA A 276 -29.14 -43.12 -1.12
C ALA A 276 -29.60 -42.63 0.28
N ALA A 277 -29.81 -41.32 0.42
CA ALA A 277 -31.11 -40.69 0.77
C ALA A 277 -30.97 -39.22 1.25
N ALA A 278 -32.00 -38.44 0.89
CA ALA A 278 -32.63 -37.29 1.56
C ALA A 278 -31.76 -36.08 1.97
N GLU A 279 -32.01 -34.89 1.42
CA GLU A 279 -33.05 -33.95 1.87
C GLU A 279 -32.98 -33.70 3.37
N ASP A 280 -32.54 -32.50 3.76
CA ASP A 280 -33.30 -31.73 4.74
C ASP A 280 -32.98 -30.23 4.65
N THR A 281 -34.08 -29.49 4.71
CA THR A 281 -34.23 -28.06 4.57
C THR A 281 -34.25 -27.50 5.99
N GLU A 282 -33.28 -26.68 6.39
CA GLU A 282 -33.39 -25.96 7.66
C GLU A 282 -33.34 -24.45 7.43
N GLU A 283 -34.57 -23.93 7.50
CA GLU A 283 -35.04 -22.60 7.81
C GLU A 283 -34.35 -22.04 9.08
N TRP A 284 -33.48 -21.05 8.93
CA TRP A 284 -32.93 -20.30 10.06
C TRP A 284 -33.83 -19.11 10.35
N THR A 285 -34.50 -19.18 11.50
CA THR A 285 -35.30 -18.11 12.09
C THR A 285 -34.39 -17.15 12.86
N ASP A 286 -34.74 -15.86 12.76
CA ASP A 286 -34.18 -14.75 13.53
C ASP A 286 -34.22 -15.04 15.03
N SER A 287 -33.13 -14.71 15.73
CA SER A 287 -33.12 -14.64 17.19
C SER A 287 -32.39 -13.38 17.64
N ASP A 288 -33.23 -12.43 18.08
CA ASP A 288 -32.92 -11.32 18.96
C ASP A 288 -32.00 -11.75 20.12
N ALA A 289 -30.85 -11.10 20.24
CA ALA A 289 -30.06 -11.12 21.46
C ALA A 289 -29.64 -9.69 21.82
N SER A 290 -30.26 -9.18 22.88
CA SER A 290 -29.98 -7.89 23.51
C SER A 290 -28.65 -7.94 24.29
N PRO A 291 -27.82 -6.87 24.30
CA PRO A 291 -26.50 -6.89 24.93
C PRO A 291 -26.51 -6.11 26.25
N GLU A 292 -26.62 -6.79 27.38
CA GLU A 292 -26.24 -6.21 28.68
C GLU A 292 -25.47 -7.26 29.50
N ASP A 293 -24.48 -6.77 30.25
CA ASP A 293 -23.67 -7.44 31.27
C ASP A 293 -22.53 -8.36 30.84
N LEU A 294 -21.34 -7.78 30.60
CA LEU A 294 -20.06 -8.36 31.06
C LEU A 294 -18.98 -7.25 31.18
N ALA A 295 -18.90 -6.62 32.35
CA ALA A 295 -17.76 -5.77 32.74
C ALA A 295 -16.87 -6.52 33.74
N ALA A 296 -15.63 -6.81 33.35
CA ALA A 296 -14.56 -7.24 34.24
C ALA A 296 -13.34 -6.31 34.07
N PRO A 297 -12.59 -6.00 35.14
CA PRO A 297 -11.54 -4.98 35.11
C PRO A 297 -10.24 -5.51 34.50
N ILE A 298 -9.74 -4.81 33.47
CA ILE A 298 -8.42 -5.07 32.86
C ILE A 298 -7.35 -4.34 33.69
N VAL A 299 -6.42 -5.11 34.25
CA VAL A 299 -5.19 -4.63 34.88
C VAL A 299 -4.25 -4.12 33.80
N GLN A 300 -3.96 -2.82 33.80
CA GLN A 300 -2.97 -2.20 32.92
C GLN A 300 -1.54 -2.50 33.42
N ALA A 301 -0.75 -3.19 32.59
CA ALA A 301 0.70 -3.23 32.74
C ALA A 301 1.31 -2.08 31.93
N GLN A 302 2.05 -1.17 32.60
CA GLN A 302 2.82 -0.12 31.93
C GLN A 302 4.03 -0.72 31.20
N PRO A 303 4.25 -0.40 29.91
CA PRO A 303 5.49 -0.74 29.23
C PRO A 303 6.63 0.20 29.65
N ASP A 304 7.77 -0.39 29.99
CA ASP A 304 9.01 0.29 30.34
C ASP A 304 9.64 0.92 29.08
N HIS A 305 9.51 2.24 28.94
CA HIS A 305 10.09 3.01 27.84
C HIS A 305 11.53 3.40 28.15
N ARG A 306 12.47 2.48 27.91
CA ARG A 306 13.88 2.85 27.73
C ARG A 306 14.18 3.02 26.24
N PRO A 307 14.65 4.20 25.81
CA PRO A 307 15.07 4.38 24.42
C PRO A 307 16.27 3.47 24.11
N PRO A 308 16.29 2.82 22.94
CA PRO A 308 17.40 1.96 22.54
C PRO A 308 18.68 2.80 22.41
N ALA A 309 19.78 2.28 22.97
CA ALA A 309 21.11 2.88 22.83
C ALA A 309 21.46 3.00 21.34
N ALA A 310 21.90 4.19 20.93
CA ALA A 310 22.26 4.47 19.54
C ALA A 310 23.40 3.56 19.06
N ASP A 311 23.20 2.93 17.91
CA ASP A 311 24.15 2.03 17.26
C ASP A 311 25.41 2.81 16.81
N PRO A 312 26.62 2.44 17.27
CA PRO A 312 27.86 3.14 16.94
C PRO A 312 28.18 3.23 15.43
N GLN A 313 27.57 2.38 14.59
CA GLN A 313 27.76 2.46 13.13
C GLN A 313 27.08 3.68 12.49
N THR A 314 25.96 4.15 13.04
CA THR A 314 25.23 5.32 12.51
C THR A 314 25.97 6.64 12.75
N VAL A 315 26.76 6.71 13.83
CA VAL A 315 27.57 7.90 14.17
C VAL A 315 28.75 8.08 13.19
N GLY A 316 29.25 6.99 12.61
CA GLY A 316 30.32 7.04 11.60
C GLY A 316 29.87 7.69 10.29
N LEU A 317 28.68 7.38 9.79
CA LEU A 317 28.13 7.90 8.54
C LEU A 317 27.85 9.41 8.59
N LEU A 318 27.37 9.92 9.72
CA LEU A 318 27.11 11.35 9.88
C LEU A 318 28.39 12.20 9.89
N SER A 319 29.53 11.60 10.26
CA SER A 319 30.83 12.30 10.25
C SER A 319 31.41 12.44 8.83
N SER A 320 31.20 11.46 7.95
CA SER A 320 31.77 11.50 6.59
C SER A 320 31.03 12.49 5.68
N ILE A 321 29.71 12.65 5.86
CA ILE A 321 28.89 13.62 5.12
C ILE A 321 29.36 15.06 5.38
N ARG A 322 29.76 15.39 6.62
CA ARG A 322 30.28 16.72 6.95
C ARG A 322 31.59 17.02 6.22
N ILE A 323 32.48 16.04 6.09
CA ILE A 323 33.78 16.23 5.41
C ILE A 323 33.57 16.45 3.91
N ALA A 324 32.69 15.66 3.28
CA ALA A 324 32.39 15.81 1.86
C ALA A 324 31.82 17.20 1.52
N ALA A 325 30.92 17.74 2.36
CA ALA A 325 30.36 19.08 2.19
C ALA A 325 31.44 20.18 2.19
N TRP A 326 32.44 20.11 3.09
CA TRP A 326 33.53 21.09 3.14
C TRP A 326 34.46 21.01 1.92
N VAL A 327 34.69 19.82 1.38
CA VAL A 327 35.50 19.64 0.16
C VAL A 327 34.83 20.29 -1.05
N ILE A 328 33.50 20.13 -1.19
CA ILE A 328 32.73 20.74 -2.28
C ILE A 328 32.78 22.28 -2.18
N VAL A 329 32.58 22.83 -0.99
CA VAL A 329 32.69 24.29 -0.76
C VAL A 329 34.10 24.80 -1.10
N GLY A 330 35.15 24.07 -0.70
CA GLY A 330 36.53 24.42 -1.04
C GLY A 330 36.81 24.42 -2.54
N LEU A 331 36.33 23.42 -3.28
CA LEU A 331 36.46 23.33 -4.73
C LEU A 331 35.73 24.46 -5.46
N LEU A 332 34.50 24.77 -5.06
CA LEU A 332 33.72 25.87 -5.64
C LEU A 332 34.41 27.23 -5.41
N LEU A 333 34.99 27.43 -4.23
CA LEU A 333 35.71 28.67 -3.90
C LEU A 333 36.99 28.81 -4.74
N LEU A 334 37.68 27.70 -4.99
CA LEU A 334 38.89 27.67 -5.84
C LEU A 334 38.57 27.97 -7.31
N ILE A 335 37.44 27.45 -7.82
CA ILE A 335 36.94 27.77 -9.17
C ILE A 335 36.61 29.26 -9.29
N LEU A 336 35.95 29.85 -8.29
CA LEU A 336 35.62 31.28 -8.29
C LEU A 336 36.84 32.19 -8.26
N ILE A 337 37.93 31.79 -7.58
CA ILE A 337 39.20 32.53 -7.58
C ILE A 337 39.86 32.48 -8.97
N ASN A 338 39.90 31.29 -9.59
CA ASN A 338 40.51 31.11 -10.91
C ASN A 338 39.73 31.80 -12.05
N LEU A 339 38.43 32.07 -11.89
CA LEU A 339 37.64 32.81 -12.88
C LEU A 339 37.86 34.34 -12.86
N ARG A 340 38.57 34.88 -11.85
CA ARG A 340 38.83 36.32 -11.71
C ARG A 340 40.26 36.77 -12.04
N LEU A 341 41.13 35.84 -12.43
CA LEU A 341 42.51 36.10 -12.88
C LEU A 341 42.59 36.03 -14.41
#